data_AF-A0A4Q6B1I2-F1
#
_entry.id   AF-A0A4Q6B1I2-F1
#
_cell.length_a   1.000
_cell.length_b   1.000
_cell.length_c   1.000
_cell.angle_alpha   90.00
_cell.angle_beta   90.00
_cell.angle_gamma   90.00
#
_symmetry.space_group_name_H-M   'P 1'
#
loop_
_entity.id
_entity.type
_entity.pdbx_description
1 polymer ?
#
loop_
_entity_poly.entity_id
_entity_poly.type
_entity_poly.pdbx_seq_one_letter_code
_entity_poly.pdbx_strand_id
1 'polypeptide(L)'
;MKIELGLNDVSILLPYKEKPELFSVAPQLNDKPDPESLAPGLKALPLDGEAFVPMSVLLKISDVTAADIETRQADFDSFESSDRLTSAEKKEMETILGMFGDFEGPTRNSNLNPYRMTSIRIDPCANASFAGSDLSKCRIEFRMVWQETSRGMLKDANVHTIYIISPEDMKEIVKTLRELKAASGLDTSREALQPQPDIIKEGLEGQYYKGVIGLVHRFARSSNLAQVAFFAETNQGGHWPFVKLDLQSGEVIALPIPGEKAGPNLSQLVVQRIDGTRSGGLLSPSPLGVKKDNLYLSDEPQVKFANAHRIENPSLHNADSNDCASCHTAMLEKVNALEAKPNLVVPKDAFQSSKWNLEVKYMPDVMQSLQIFSYFPPNRVRIAPRAINESAVVADFINSHY
;
A
#
# COMPACT_ATOMS: atom_id res chain seq x y z
N MET A 1 15.00 6.19 30.95
CA MET A 1 13.67 6.61 30.47
C MET A 1 13.40 5.83 29.20
N LYS A 2 12.23 5.18 29.06
CA LYS A 2 11.88 4.43 27.85
C LYS A 2 11.55 5.44 26.75
N ILE A 3 12.27 5.41 25.63
CA ILE A 3 12.02 6.31 24.49
C ILE A 3 10.76 5.85 23.78
N GLU A 4 9.80 6.77 23.67
CA GLU A 4 8.51 6.52 23.02
C GLU A 4 8.63 6.66 21.50
N LEU A 5 8.24 5.62 20.76
CA LEU A 5 8.16 5.66 19.29
C LEU A 5 6.83 6.27 18.86
N GLY A 6 6.88 7.29 17.99
CA GLY A 6 5.71 7.97 17.46
C GLY A 6 5.27 7.43 16.11
N LEU A 7 4.29 8.09 15.48
CA LEU A 7 3.72 7.68 14.19
C LEU A 7 4.81 7.55 13.10
N ASN A 8 5.72 8.53 13.03
CA ASN A 8 6.80 8.61 12.04
C ASN A 8 7.93 7.60 12.27
N ASP A 9 7.96 6.91 13.42
CA ASP A 9 8.95 5.88 13.73
C ASP A 9 8.48 4.48 13.36
N VAL A 10 7.15 4.27 13.35
CA VAL A 10 6.53 2.96 13.06
C VAL A 10 5.98 2.86 11.64
N SER A 11 5.73 4.01 11.01
CA SER A 11 5.41 4.16 9.60
C SER A 11 6.32 5.23 9.01
N ILE A 12 7.29 4.79 8.19
CA ILE A 12 8.35 5.62 7.67
C ILE A 12 8.09 5.86 6.17
N LEU A 13 7.82 7.12 5.80
CA LEU A 13 7.76 7.55 4.41
C LEU A 13 9.06 8.25 4.04
N LEU A 14 9.80 7.70 3.06
CA LEU A 14 11.05 8.31 2.61
C LEU A 14 10.76 9.66 1.94
N PRO A 15 11.47 10.74 2.26
CA PRO A 15 11.13 12.10 1.83
C PRO A 15 11.67 12.46 0.43
N TYR A 16 11.17 11.82 -0.63
CA TYR A 16 11.63 12.05 -2.02
C TYR A 16 11.51 13.49 -2.50
N LYS A 17 10.53 14.24 -1.97
CA LYS A 17 10.34 15.65 -2.30
C LYS A 17 11.47 16.52 -1.72
N GLU A 18 11.87 16.24 -0.49
CA GLU A 18 12.90 16.98 0.24
C GLU A 18 14.31 16.45 -0.03
N LYS A 19 14.44 15.18 -0.46
CA LYS A 19 15.68 14.45 -0.72
C LYS A 19 15.62 13.71 -2.07
N PRO A 20 15.69 14.43 -3.21
CA PRO A 20 15.61 13.82 -4.54
C PRO A 20 16.75 12.82 -4.84
N GLU A 21 17.84 12.85 -4.07
CA GLU A 21 18.92 11.86 -4.17
C GLU A 21 18.42 10.42 -3.92
N LEU A 22 17.29 10.26 -3.22
CA LEU A 22 16.62 8.97 -3.01
C LEU A 22 16.28 8.26 -4.31
N PHE A 23 16.03 8.97 -5.41
CA PHE A 23 15.81 8.34 -6.73
C PHE A 23 17.00 7.47 -7.20
N SER A 24 18.19 7.75 -6.70
CA SER A 24 19.41 7.02 -7.06
C SER A 24 19.81 5.99 -5.99
N VAL A 25 19.55 6.28 -4.71
CA VAL A 25 20.13 5.51 -3.60
C VAL A 25 19.13 4.70 -2.77
N ALA A 26 17.82 4.95 -2.90
CA ALA A 26 16.83 4.12 -2.21
C ALA A 26 16.86 2.70 -2.79
N PRO A 27 16.68 1.65 -1.96
CA PRO A 27 16.61 0.27 -2.42
C PRO A 27 15.62 0.08 -3.56
N GLN A 28 16.01 -0.72 -4.54
CA GLN A 28 15.15 -1.19 -5.62
C GLN A 28 14.51 -2.51 -5.25
N LEU A 29 13.35 -2.76 -5.85
CA LEU A 29 12.61 -4.01 -5.69
C LEU A 29 13.45 -5.27 -6.00
N ASN A 30 14.37 -5.17 -6.96
CA ASN A 30 15.23 -6.24 -7.42
C ASN A 30 16.66 -6.22 -6.83
N ASP A 31 16.94 -5.31 -5.91
CA ASP A 31 18.21 -5.31 -5.17
C ASP A 31 18.26 -6.54 -4.25
N LYS A 32 19.46 -7.08 -4.04
CA LYS A 32 19.69 -8.15 -3.06
C LYS A 32 19.89 -7.54 -1.67
N PRO A 33 19.22 -8.05 -0.63
CA PRO A 33 19.56 -7.71 0.74
C PRO A 33 21.05 -8.00 1.00
N ASP A 34 21.70 -7.14 1.78
CA ASP A 34 23.12 -7.28 2.15
C ASP A 34 23.24 -7.09 3.66
N PRO A 35 22.74 -8.09 4.43
CA PRO A 35 22.77 -8.00 5.88
C PRO A 35 24.19 -8.07 6.43
N GLU A 36 25.18 -8.61 5.72
CA GLU A 36 26.54 -8.71 6.26
C GLU A 36 27.24 -7.35 6.30
N SER A 37 27.08 -6.54 5.25
CA SER A 37 27.67 -5.20 5.23
C SER A 37 26.83 -4.16 6.00
N LEU A 38 25.51 -4.34 6.08
CA LEU A 38 24.59 -3.34 6.65
C LEU A 38 23.90 -3.79 7.97
N ALA A 39 24.01 -5.05 8.38
CA ALA A 39 23.39 -5.60 9.59
C ALA A 39 24.28 -6.68 10.28
N PRO A 40 25.46 -6.31 10.81
CA PRO A 40 26.46 -7.25 11.33
C PRO A 40 25.88 -8.24 12.36
N GLY A 41 26.10 -9.54 12.15
CA GLY A 41 25.75 -10.61 13.10
C GLY A 41 24.68 -11.60 12.65
N LEU A 42 24.10 -11.43 11.46
CA LEU A 42 23.20 -12.42 10.86
C LEU A 42 23.90 -13.25 9.79
N LYS A 43 23.66 -14.56 9.82
CA LYS A 43 24.11 -15.48 8.76
C LYS A 43 23.05 -15.54 7.67
N ALA A 44 23.46 -15.40 6.41
CA ALA A 44 22.60 -15.64 5.27
C ALA A 44 22.01 -17.06 5.30
N LEU A 45 20.69 -17.17 5.19
CA LEU A 45 19.97 -18.42 4.91
C LEU A 45 20.00 -18.75 3.41
N PRO A 46 19.66 -19.98 2.97
CA PRO A 46 19.73 -20.39 1.56
C PRO A 46 18.88 -19.57 0.57
N LEU A 47 17.93 -18.77 1.06
CA LEU A 47 17.12 -17.83 0.28
C LEU A 47 17.58 -16.36 0.42
N ASP A 48 18.54 -16.07 1.29
CA ASP A 48 19.05 -14.71 1.54
C ASP A 48 20.02 -14.22 0.43
N GLY A 49 20.07 -14.90 -0.71
CA GLY A 49 20.84 -14.50 -1.90
C GLY A 49 19.98 -13.98 -3.07
N GLU A 50 18.66 -13.93 -2.89
CA GLU A 50 17.71 -13.40 -3.88
C GLU A 50 17.43 -11.91 -3.66
N ALA A 51 16.72 -11.30 -4.60
CA ALA A 51 16.27 -9.92 -4.46
C ALA A 51 15.21 -9.78 -3.34
N PHE A 52 14.95 -8.55 -2.87
CA PHE A 52 13.84 -8.24 -1.97
C PHE A 52 12.53 -8.89 -2.44
N VAL A 53 12.25 -8.80 -3.74
CA VAL A 53 11.20 -9.60 -4.40
C VAL A 53 11.80 -10.51 -5.48
N PRO A 54 11.65 -11.84 -5.34
CA PRO A 54 12.16 -12.78 -6.34
C PRO A 54 11.59 -12.54 -7.74
N MET A 55 12.43 -12.73 -8.76
CA MET A 55 12.03 -12.52 -10.17
C MET A 55 10.82 -13.38 -10.57
N SER A 56 10.72 -14.60 -10.04
CA SER A 56 9.57 -15.49 -10.27
C SER A 56 8.24 -14.87 -9.83
N VAL A 57 8.24 -14.09 -8.75
CA VAL A 57 7.07 -13.38 -8.24
C VAL A 57 6.71 -12.22 -9.15
N LEU A 58 7.71 -11.44 -9.60
CA LEU A 58 7.50 -10.32 -10.52
C LEU A 58 6.97 -10.78 -11.88
N LEU A 59 7.50 -11.88 -12.41
CA LEU A 59 6.97 -12.52 -13.62
C LEU A 59 5.52 -12.98 -13.42
N LYS A 60 5.18 -13.47 -12.22
CA LYS A 60 3.80 -13.88 -11.94
C LYS A 60 2.83 -12.69 -11.88
N ILE A 61 3.24 -11.56 -11.31
CA ILE A 61 2.48 -10.30 -11.37
C ILE A 61 2.28 -9.89 -12.82
N SER A 62 3.36 -9.89 -13.61
CA SER A 62 3.33 -9.59 -15.04
C SER A 62 2.31 -10.45 -15.79
N ASP A 63 2.35 -11.76 -15.58
CA ASP A 63 1.46 -12.72 -16.25
C ASP A 63 -0.01 -12.51 -15.85
N VAL A 64 -0.28 -12.22 -14.57
CA VAL A 64 -1.64 -11.93 -14.08
C VAL A 64 -2.17 -10.63 -14.69
N THR A 65 -1.35 -9.58 -14.72
CA THR A 65 -1.75 -8.30 -15.30
C THR A 65 -1.92 -8.38 -16.82
N ALA A 66 -1.06 -9.12 -17.52
CA ALA A 66 -1.22 -9.36 -18.96
C ALA A 66 -2.53 -10.12 -19.27
N ALA A 67 -2.82 -11.19 -18.52
CA ALA A 67 -4.07 -11.93 -18.67
C ALA A 67 -5.31 -11.06 -18.35
N ASP A 68 -5.20 -10.14 -17.38
CA ASP A 68 -6.23 -9.15 -17.08
C ASP A 68 -6.49 -8.23 -18.28
N ILE A 69 -5.43 -7.68 -18.87
CA ILE A 69 -5.50 -6.81 -20.05
C ILE A 69 -6.10 -7.55 -21.25
N GLU A 70 -5.66 -8.78 -21.52
CA GLU A 70 -6.21 -9.60 -22.60
C GLU A 70 -7.71 -9.88 -22.41
N THR A 71 -8.13 -10.21 -21.18
CA THR A 71 -9.55 -10.40 -20.84
C THR A 71 -10.34 -9.12 -21.12
N ARG A 72 -9.80 -7.95 -20.76
CA ARG A 72 -10.46 -6.66 -21.00
C ARG A 72 -10.56 -6.33 -22.47
N GLN A 73 -9.51 -6.59 -23.25
CA GLN A 73 -9.54 -6.39 -24.69
C GLN A 73 -10.62 -7.28 -25.31
N ALA A 74 -10.73 -8.54 -24.89
CA ALA A 74 -11.78 -9.44 -25.38
C ALA A 74 -13.20 -9.00 -24.97
N ASP A 75 -13.40 -8.59 -23.71
CA ASP A 75 -14.69 -8.05 -23.25
C ASP A 75 -15.08 -6.81 -24.06
N PHE A 76 -14.10 -5.95 -24.33
CA PHE A 76 -14.27 -4.75 -25.13
C PHE A 76 -14.60 -5.06 -26.59
N ASP A 77 -13.84 -5.94 -27.25
CA ASP A 77 -14.07 -6.35 -28.64
C ASP A 77 -15.47 -6.99 -28.79
N SER A 78 -15.92 -7.74 -27.77
CA SER A 78 -17.26 -8.32 -27.72
C SER A 78 -18.37 -7.25 -27.60
N PHE A 79 -18.07 -6.12 -26.94
CA PHE A 79 -18.98 -5.01 -26.79
C PHE A 79 -19.05 -4.14 -28.05
N GLU A 80 -17.90 -3.84 -28.68
CA GLU A 80 -17.84 -3.11 -29.97
C GLU A 80 -18.50 -3.86 -31.13
N SER A 81 -18.36 -5.19 -31.15
CA SER A 81 -19.01 -6.06 -32.12
C SER A 81 -20.51 -6.22 -31.88
N SER A 82 -21.06 -5.69 -30.77
CA SER A 82 -22.49 -5.62 -30.59
C SER A 82 -23.08 -4.50 -31.48
N ASP A 83 -24.10 -4.84 -32.29
CA ASP A 83 -24.87 -3.89 -33.11
C ASP A 83 -25.61 -2.80 -32.28
N ARG A 84 -25.40 -2.76 -30.96
CA ARG A 84 -26.11 -1.93 -30.01
C ARG A 84 -25.50 -0.54 -29.83
N LEU A 85 -24.26 -0.33 -30.26
CA LEU A 85 -23.58 0.95 -30.12
C LEU A 85 -23.81 1.84 -31.32
N THR A 86 -24.20 3.08 -31.04
CA THR A 86 -24.23 4.17 -32.02
C THR A 86 -22.81 4.53 -32.47
N SER A 87 -22.69 5.18 -33.63
CA SER A 87 -21.40 5.65 -34.14
C SER A 87 -20.71 6.66 -33.23
N ALA A 88 -21.47 7.38 -32.40
CA ALA A 88 -20.92 8.31 -31.41
C ALA A 88 -20.28 7.56 -30.23
N GLU A 89 -20.97 6.53 -29.71
CA GLU A 89 -20.44 5.68 -28.63
C GLU A 89 -19.20 4.91 -29.07
N LYS A 90 -19.15 4.42 -30.32
CA LYS A 90 -17.96 3.79 -30.90
C LYS A 90 -16.75 4.74 -30.95
N LYS A 91 -16.96 6.00 -31.34
CA LYS A 91 -15.88 7.00 -31.41
C LYS A 91 -15.38 7.42 -30.02
N GLU A 92 -16.26 7.51 -29.04
CA GLU A 92 -15.90 7.73 -27.64
C GLU A 92 -15.08 6.54 -27.11
N MET A 93 -15.48 5.32 -27.45
CA MET A 93 -14.74 4.10 -27.10
C MET A 93 -13.36 3.99 -27.77
N GLU A 94 -13.22 4.32 -29.06
CA GLU A 94 -11.91 4.39 -29.74
C GLU A 94 -10.95 5.39 -29.06
N THR A 95 -11.50 6.48 -28.53
CA THR A 95 -10.71 7.47 -27.77
C THR A 95 -10.23 6.88 -26.45
N ILE A 96 -11.09 6.12 -25.76
CA ILE A 96 -10.74 5.39 -24.53
C ILE A 96 -9.70 4.29 -24.82
N LEU A 97 -9.79 3.60 -25.96
CA LEU A 97 -8.82 2.58 -26.39
C LEU A 97 -7.43 3.14 -26.66
N GLY A 98 -7.36 4.30 -27.32
CA GLY A 98 -6.09 4.99 -27.53
C GLY A 98 -5.35 5.31 -26.23
N MET A 99 -6.05 5.34 -25.09
CA MET A 99 -5.48 5.57 -23.77
C MET A 99 -4.95 4.29 -23.09
N PHE A 100 -5.27 3.09 -23.59
CA PHE A 100 -4.78 1.81 -23.05
C PHE A 100 -3.46 1.32 -23.69
N GLY A 101 -3.05 1.91 -24.83
CA GLY A 101 -1.89 1.43 -25.61
C GLY A 101 -0.50 1.62 -24.96
N ASP A 102 -0.40 2.47 -23.94
CA ASP A 102 0.88 2.83 -23.28
C ASP A 102 1.06 2.18 -21.90
N PHE A 103 0.31 1.13 -21.55
CA PHE A 103 0.48 0.47 -20.25
C PHE A 103 1.80 -0.30 -20.17
N GLU A 104 2.83 0.36 -19.65
CA GLU A 104 4.10 -0.24 -19.22
C GLU A 104 3.98 -0.74 -17.78
N GLY A 105 3.19 -1.80 -17.53
CA GLY A 105 3.31 -2.53 -16.26
C GLY A 105 4.74 -3.05 -16.03
N PRO A 106 5.00 -3.81 -14.96
CA PRO A 106 6.17 -4.69 -14.91
C PRO A 106 5.98 -5.74 -16.02
N THR A 107 6.32 -5.39 -17.26
CA THR A 107 6.19 -6.24 -18.44
C THR A 107 7.38 -7.17 -18.50
N ARG A 108 7.24 -8.30 -19.18
CA ARG A 108 8.34 -9.22 -19.45
C ARG A 108 9.56 -8.57 -20.12
N ASN A 109 9.41 -7.38 -20.71
CA ASN A 109 10.44 -6.64 -21.43
C ASN A 109 10.88 -5.32 -20.78
N SER A 110 10.20 -4.81 -19.74
CA SER A 110 10.66 -3.62 -19.03
C SER A 110 11.72 -4.03 -18.00
N ASN A 111 12.84 -3.31 -17.98
CA ASN A 111 13.77 -3.39 -16.86
C ASN A 111 12.94 -3.20 -15.58
N LEU A 112 12.93 -4.18 -14.67
CA LEU A 112 12.25 -4.06 -13.35
C LEU A 112 12.97 -3.07 -12.39
N ASN A 113 13.98 -2.36 -12.91
CA ASN A 113 14.74 -1.30 -12.25
C ASN A 113 14.01 0.03 -11.95
N PRO A 114 12.75 0.34 -12.36
CA PRO A 114 12.15 1.60 -11.97
C PRO A 114 11.55 1.57 -10.56
N TYR A 115 11.33 0.42 -9.92
CA TYR A 115 10.65 0.38 -8.63
C TYR A 115 11.59 0.69 -7.47
N ARG A 116 11.32 1.78 -6.75
CA ARG A 116 12.08 2.22 -5.58
C ARG A 116 11.24 2.16 -4.32
N MET A 117 11.86 1.81 -3.20
CA MET A 117 11.20 1.85 -1.90
C MET A 117 10.76 3.28 -1.59
N THR A 118 9.48 3.44 -1.24
CA THR A 118 8.91 4.72 -0.81
C THR A 118 8.53 4.74 0.64
N SER A 119 8.05 3.61 1.18
CA SER A 119 7.61 3.55 2.57
C SER A 119 7.84 2.20 3.23
N ILE A 120 7.90 2.23 4.56
CA ILE A 120 8.02 1.07 5.45
C ILE A 120 6.96 1.19 6.53
N ARG A 121 6.36 0.07 6.93
CA ARG A 121 5.54 -0.02 8.15
C ARG A 121 5.90 -1.26 8.96
N ILE A 122 5.90 -1.12 10.27
CA ILE A 122 6.26 -2.18 11.22
C ILE A 122 5.03 -2.51 12.04
N ASP A 123 4.40 -3.65 11.78
CA ASP A 123 3.14 -4.03 12.39
C ASP A 123 3.35 -5.20 13.38
N PRO A 124 3.40 -4.95 14.71
CA PRO A 124 3.60 -6.01 15.71
C PRO A 124 2.39 -6.94 15.85
N CYS A 125 1.24 -6.58 15.26
CA CYS A 125 0.02 -7.38 15.27
C CYS A 125 -0.90 -6.95 14.11
N ALA A 126 -0.54 -7.33 12.88
CA ALA A 126 -1.26 -6.96 11.66
C ALA A 126 -2.73 -7.43 11.63
N ASN A 127 -3.05 -8.47 12.41
CA ASN A 127 -4.37 -9.07 12.56
C ASN A 127 -4.99 -8.77 13.94
N ALA A 128 -4.69 -7.62 14.55
CA ALA A 128 -5.14 -7.27 15.91
C ALA A 128 -6.65 -7.44 16.15
N SER A 129 -7.49 -7.10 15.17
CA SER A 129 -8.95 -7.28 15.27
C SER A 129 -9.39 -8.75 15.42
N PHE A 130 -8.57 -9.70 14.97
CA PHE A 130 -8.80 -11.14 15.12
C PHE A 130 -8.03 -11.76 16.29
N ALA A 131 -6.84 -11.24 16.61
CA ALA A 131 -6.02 -11.75 17.71
C ALA A 131 -6.66 -11.48 19.09
N GLY A 132 -7.45 -10.40 19.22
CA GLY A 132 -8.05 -10.00 20.48
C GLY A 132 -6.97 -9.64 21.51
N SER A 133 -7.07 -10.20 22.72
CA SER A 133 -6.07 -10.02 23.78
C SER A 133 -4.93 -11.05 23.74
N ASP A 134 -4.99 -12.04 22.86
CA ASP A 134 -4.02 -13.12 22.77
C ASP A 134 -2.87 -12.76 21.82
N LEU A 135 -1.81 -12.20 22.39
CA LEU A 135 -0.64 -11.74 21.62
C LEU A 135 0.07 -12.88 20.88
N SER A 136 -0.12 -14.14 21.27
CA SER A 136 0.48 -15.29 20.57
C SER A 136 -0.13 -15.52 19.18
N LYS A 137 -1.32 -14.94 18.92
CA LYS A 137 -1.99 -14.97 17.63
C LYS A 137 -1.63 -13.80 16.73
N CYS A 138 -0.82 -12.86 17.22
CA CYS A 138 -0.41 -11.72 16.42
C CYS A 138 0.50 -12.16 15.27
N ARG A 139 0.13 -11.77 14.05
CA ARG A 139 0.99 -11.85 12.88
C ARG A 139 1.85 -10.60 12.84
N ILE A 140 3.14 -10.76 13.09
CA ILE A 140 4.12 -9.68 13.08
C ILE A 140 4.62 -9.51 11.65
N GLU A 141 4.52 -8.29 11.14
CA GLU A 141 4.83 -7.99 9.75
C GLU A 141 5.76 -6.78 9.62
N PHE A 142 6.63 -6.86 8.61
CA PHE A 142 7.38 -5.73 8.07
C PHE A 142 6.84 -5.48 6.66
N ARG A 143 6.21 -4.33 6.44
CA ARG A 143 5.55 -4.00 5.18
C ARG A 143 6.35 -2.93 4.46
N MET A 144 6.46 -3.07 3.14
CA MET A 144 7.13 -2.09 2.30
C MET A 144 6.28 -1.76 1.10
N VAL A 145 6.42 -0.53 0.64
CA VAL A 145 5.84 -0.05 -0.62
C VAL A 145 6.97 0.32 -1.55
N TRP A 146 6.90 -0.23 -2.75
CA TRP A 146 7.81 0.03 -3.86
C TRP A 146 7.01 0.73 -4.95
N GLN A 147 7.44 1.90 -5.36
CA GLN A 147 6.74 2.69 -6.36
C GLN A 147 7.59 2.83 -7.61
N GLU A 148 6.96 2.70 -8.76
CA GLU A 148 7.63 2.88 -10.04
C GLU A 148 8.13 4.32 -10.18
N THR A 149 9.36 4.44 -10.68
CA THR A 149 10.04 5.71 -10.94
C THR A 149 10.36 5.87 -12.42
N SER A 150 10.16 7.07 -12.93
CA SER A 150 10.54 7.41 -14.31
C SER A 150 10.96 8.86 -14.39
N ARG A 151 12.18 9.11 -14.88
CA ARG A 151 12.74 10.47 -15.06
C ARG A 151 12.67 11.34 -13.79
N GLY A 152 12.97 10.76 -12.62
CA GLY A 152 12.95 11.47 -11.33
C GLY A 152 11.53 11.77 -10.80
N MET A 153 10.53 11.03 -11.27
CA MET A 153 9.14 11.13 -10.81
C MET A 153 8.64 9.77 -10.34
N LEU A 154 7.76 9.79 -9.35
CA LEU A 154 7.03 8.62 -8.86
C LEU A 154 5.70 8.50 -9.61
N LYS A 155 5.43 7.31 -10.17
CA LYS A 155 4.22 6.97 -10.95
C LYS A 155 3.13 6.38 -10.06
N ASP A 156 1.87 6.44 -10.45
CA ASP A 156 0.77 5.82 -9.68
C ASP A 156 0.73 4.29 -9.89
N ALA A 157 1.84 3.61 -9.57
CA ALA A 157 2.04 2.18 -9.73
C ALA A 157 2.93 1.67 -8.61
N ASN A 158 2.39 0.77 -7.78
CA ASN A 158 3.06 0.26 -6.60
C ASN A 158 3.02 -1.26 -6.50
N VAL A 159 4.09 -1.80 -5.92
CA VAL A 159 4.15 -3.13 -5.35
C VAL A 159 4.20 -2.99 -3.83
N HIS A 160 3.32 -3.69 -3.11
CA HIS A 160 3.35 -3.84 -1.66
C HIS A 160 3.93 -5.20 -1.34
N THR A 161 4.89 -5.25 -0.43
CA THR A 161 5.49 -6.52 0.03
C THR A 161 5.32 -6.66 1.53
N ILE A 162 4.96 -7.85 1.99
CA ILE A 162 4.77 -8.16 3.40
C ILE A 162 5.71 -9.29 3.78
N TYR A 163 6.60 -9.00 4.73
CA TYR A 163 7.54 -9.97 5.29
C TYR A 163 7.08 -10.37 6.69
N ILE A 164 7.11 -11.67 6.98
CA ILE A 164 6.80 -12.19 8.32
C ILE A 164 8.03 -12.08 9.20
N ILE A 165 7.85 -11.53 10.39
CA ILE A 165 8.91 -11.24 11.34
C ILE A 165 8.75 -12.10 12.59
N SER A 166 9.86 -12.60 13.13
CA SER A 166 9.83 -13.34 14.40
C SER A 166 9.64 -12.38 15.59
N PRO A 167 9.09 -12.85 16.73
CA PRO A 167 9.01 -12.03 17.94
C PRO A 167 10.37 -11.49 18.41
N GLU A 168 11.44 -12.26 18.22
CA GLU A 168 12.82 -11.88 18.55
C GLU A 168 13.32 -10.76 17.64
N ASP A 169 13.10 -10.88 16.33
CA ASP A 169 13.46 -9.85 15.36
C ASP A 169 12.66 -8.56 15.60
N MET A 170 11.39 -8.67 16.00
CA MET A 170 10.58 -7.51 16.34
C MET A 170 11.13 -6.73 17.54
N LYS A 171 11.63 -7.43 18.58
CA LYS A 171 12.31 -6.78 19.71
C LYS A 171 13.53 -5.99 19.25
N GLU A 172 14.30 -6.54 18.32
CA GLU A 172 15.49 -5.90 17.77
C GLU A 172 15.13 -4.69 16.88
N ILE A 173 14.09 -4.78 16.06
CA ILE A 173 13.56 -3.65 15.28
C ILE A 173 13.19 -2.50 16.22
N VAL A 174 12.38 -2.77 17.25
CA VAL A 174 11.93 -1.74 18.20
C VAL A 174 13.11 -1.14 18.97
N LYS A 175 14.05 -1.96 19.41
CA LYS A 175 15.27 -1.49 20.08
C LYS A 175 16.05 -0.54 19.17
N THR A 176 16.30 -0.95 17.93
CA THR A 176 17.04 -0.15 16.94
C THR A 176 16.35 1.18 16.69
N LEU A 177 15.04 1.18 16.46
CA LEU A 177 14.28 2.42 16.22
C LEU A 177 14.34 3.38 17.42
N ARG A 178 14.32 2.86 18.65
CA ARG A 178 14.50 3.68 19.86
C ARG A 178 15.89 4.28 19.95
N GLU A 179 16.92 3.53 19.58
CA GLU A 179 18.30 4.01 19.55
C GLU A 179 18.47 5.10 18.48
N LEU A 180 17.90 4.91 17.28
CA LEU A 180 17.90 5.92 16.21
C LEU A 180 17.18 7.20 16.63
N LYS A 181 16.00 7.08 17.25
CA LYS A 181 15.26 8.22 17.79
C LYS A 181 16.01 8.93 18.92
N ALA A 182 16.68 8.17 19.80
CA ALA A 182 17.53 8.74 20.84
C ALA A 182 18.63 9.61 20.25
N ALA A 183 19.29 9.09 19.21
CA ALA A 183 20.44 9.70 18.57
C ALA A 183 20.07 10.98 17.79
N SER A 184 18.91 11.02 17.15
CA SER A 184 18.48 12.18 16.36
C SER A 184 18.17 13.42 17.22
N GLY A 185 17.77 13.18 18.47
CA GLY A 185 17.35 14.21 19.43
C GLY A 185 16.10 14.98 19.00
N LEU A 186 15.38 14.52 17.96
CA LEU A 186 14.16 15.16 17.48
C LEU A 186 12.95 14.56 18.21
N ASP A 187 12.12 15.40 18.83
CA ASP A 187 10.88 14.94 19.43
C ASP A 187 9.75 14.96 18.39
N THR A 188 9.45 13.80 17.83
CA THR A 188 8.32 13.56 16.89
C THR A 188 7.14 12.86 17.56
N SER A 189 7.16 12.68 18.88
CA SER A 189 6.18 11.84 19.60
C SER A 189 4.72 12.32 19.48
N ARG A 190 4.49 13.59 19.19
CA ARG A 190 3.13 14.16 19.04
C ARG A 190 2.87 14.76 17.67
N GLU A 191 3.79 14.57 16.74
CA GLU A 191 3.62 15.06 15.38
C GLU A 191 2.66 14.17 14.60
N ALA A 192 1.93 14.79 13.67
CA ALA A 192 1.18 14.03 12.68
C ALA A 192 2.14 13.20 11.81
N LEU A 193 1.61 12.13 11.22
CA LEU A 193 2.36 11.32 10.26
C LEU A 193 2.72 12.15 9.02
N GLN A 194 4.00 12.11 8.63
CA GLN A 194 4.57 12.94 7.56
C GLN A 194 5.80 12.23 6.95
N PRO A 195 6.37 12.73 5.83
CA PRO A 195 7.68 12.28 5.38
C PRO A 195 8.71 12.38 6.51
N GLN A 196 9.58 11.38 6.62
CA GLN A 196 10.35 11.12 7.82
C GLN A 196 11.21 12.36 8.23
N PRO A 197 10.93 13.00 9.38
CA PRO A 197 11.59 14.26 9.79
C PRO A 197 13.09 14.18 10.07
N ASP A 198 13.55 13.10 10.69
CA ASP A 198 14.97 12.81 10.97
C ASP A 198 15.76 12.61 9.66
N ILE A 199 15.22 11.93 8.66
CA ILE A 199 15.86 11.80 7.33
C ILE A 199 15.94 13.16 6.64
N ILE A 200 14.90 14.00 6.76
CA ILE A 200 14.93 15.37 6.23
C ILE A 200 16.04 16.19 6.88
N LYS A 201 16.16 16.11 8.22
CA LYS A 201 17.14 16.85 9.03
C LYS A 201 18.58 16.36 8.81
N GLU A 202 18.81 15.06 8.93
CA GLU A 202 20.14 14.45 8.92
C GLU A 202 20.67 14.17 7.50
N GLY A 203 19.78 14.01 6.53
CA GLY A 203 20.12 13.56 5.18
C GLY A 203 20.39 12.07 5.08
N LEU A 204 20.76 11.61 3.88
CA LEU A 204 20.96 10.18 3.58
C LEU A 204 22.25 9.61 4.18
N GLU A 205 23.18 10.48 4.56
CA GLU A 205 24.37 10.09 5.32
C GLU A 205 24.11 9.98 6.84
N GLY A 206 22.92 10.41 7.29
CA GLY A 206 22.47 10.41 8.67
C GLY A 206 22.33 9.03 9.28
N GLN A 207 22.36 8.97 10.61
CA GLN A 207 22.24 7.72 11.34
C GLN A 207 20.84 7.13 11.17
N TYR A 208 19.79 7.97 11.16
CA TYR A 208 18.43 7.49 11.02
C TYR A 208 18.20 6.76 9.68
N TYR A 209 18.57 7.37 8.55
CA TYR A 209 18.43 6.73 7.23
C TYR A 209 19.23 5.42 7.16
N LYS A 210 20.52 5.46 7.52
CA LYS A 210 21.39 4.27 7.49
C LYS A 210 20.84 3.15 8.38
N GLY A 211 20.35 3.49 9.57
CA GLY A 211 19.74 2.53 10.48
C GLY A 211 18.48 1.89 9.91
N VAL A 212 17.58 2.68 9.33
CA VAL A 212 16.36 2.17 8.68
C VAL A 212 16.68 1.30 7.47
N ILE A 213 17.62 1.70 6.61
CA ILE A 213 18.08 0.86 5.49
C ILE A 213 18.73 -0.42 6.01
N GLY A 214 19.52 -0.35 7.08
CA GLY A 214 20.05 -1.54 7.77
C GLY A 214 18.94 -2.50 8.20
N LEU A 215 17.84 -2.01 8.79
CA LEU A 215 16.67 -2.83 9.13
C LEU A 215 16.04 -3.47 7.88
N VAL A 216 15.93 -2.74 6.78
CA VAL A 216 15.40 -3.27 5.50
C VAL A 216 16.25 -4.43 5.00
N HIS A 217 17.57 -4.23 4.84
CA HIS A 217 18.48 -5.28 4.38
C HIS A 217 18.55 -6.46 5.35
N ARG A 218 18.25 -6.23 6.63
CA ARG A 218 18.22 -7.26 7.66
C ARG A 218 16.97 -8.13 7.62
N PHE A 219 15.80 -7.51 7.52
CA PHE A 219 14.52 -8.16 7.84
C PHE A 219 13.61 -8.40 6.63
N ALA A 220 13.76 -7.60 5.56
CA ALA A 220 13.00 -7.74 4.32
C ALA A 220 13.63 -8.79 3.39
N ARG A 221 13.81 -10.01 3.89
CA ARG A 221 14.43 -11.11 3.13
C ARG A 221 13.38 -11.83 2.31
N SER A 222 13.70 -12.24 1.08
CA SER A 222 12.79 -13.05 0.25
C SER A 222 12.30 -14.33 0.96
N SER A 223 13.15 -14.91 1.80
CA SER A 223 12.84 -16.05 2.66
C SER A 223 11.68 -15.80 3.65
N ASN A 224 11.47 -14.55 4.02
CA ASN A 224 10.41 -14.10 4.91
C ASN A 224 9.23 -13.47 4.13
N LEU A 225 9.34 -13.29 2.81
CA LEU A 225 8.29 -12.69 1.99
C LEU A 225 7.07 -13.63 1.95
N ALA A 226 5.95 -13.17 2.48
CA ALA A 226 4.72 -13.96 2.59
C ALA A 226 3.60 -13.47 1.68
N GLN A 227 3.61 -12.20 1.30
CA GLN A 227 2.57 -11.65 0.43
C GLN A 227 3.11 -10.51 -0.41
N VAL A 228 2.61 -10.44 -1.64
CA VAL A 228 2.80 -9.31 -2.54
C VAL A 228 1.45 -8.85 -3.06
N ALA A 229 1.21 -7.55 -3.00
CA ALA A 229 0.09 -6.93 -3.71
C ALA A 229 0.63 -5.93 -4.72
N PHE A 230 -0.09 -5.71 -5.80
CA PHE A 230 0.28 -4.77 -6.85
C PHE A 230 -0.96 -3.97 -7.26
N PHE A 231 -0.80 -2.69 -7.51
CA PHE A 231 -1.80 -1.91 -8.21
C PHE A 231 -1.14 -0.82 -9.04
N ALA A 232 -1.73 -0.48 -10.18
CA ALA A 232 -1.22 0.54 -11.07
C ALA A 232 -2.33 1.26 -11.81
N GLU A 233 -2.18 2.56 -12.02
CA GLU A 233 -3.02 3.31 -12.94
C GLU A 233 -2.73 2.83 -14.37
N THR A 234 -3.69 2.13 -14.97
CA THR A 234 -3.53 1.54 -16.32
C THR A 234 -3.98 2.44 -17.46
N ASN A 235 -4.61 3.59 -17.17
CA ASN A 235 -5.02 4.58 -18.17
C ASN A 235 -5.19 5.97 -17.52
N GLN A 236 -5.16 7.03 -18.34
CA GLN A 236 -5.35 8.43 -17.88
C GLN A 236 -6.79 8.74 -17.38
N GLY A 237 -7.69 7.75 -17.34
CA GLY A 237 -9.05 7.86 -16.81
C GLY A 237 -9.23 7.18 -15.45
N GLY A 238 -8.17 6.59 -14.91
CA GLY A 238 -8.16 5.92 -13.62
C GLY A 238 -8.74 4.52 -13.63
N HIS A 239 -7.97 3.55 -14.10
CA HIS A 239 -8.27 2.14 -13.94
C HIS A 239 -7.15 1.47 -13.17
N TRP A 240 -7.45 0.97 -11.97
CA TRP A 240 -6.47 0.30 -11.12
C TRP A 240 -6.83 -1.17 -10.94
N PRO A 241 -6.10 -2.11 -11.58
CA PRO A 241 -6.17 -3.51 -11.23
C PRO A 241 -5.39 -3.72 -9.93
N PHE A 242 -6.06 -4.24 -8.91
CA PHE A 242 -5.43 -4.63 -7.65
C PHE A 242 -5.14 -6.12 -7.68
N VAL A 243 -3.88 -6.52 -7.78
CA VAL A 243 -3.43 -7.92 -7.70
C VAL A 243 -3.01 -8.26 -6.27
N LYS A 244 -3.41 -9.41 -5.73
CA LYS A 244 -2.92 -9.93 -4.44
C LYS A 244 -2.44 -11.38 -4.61
N LEU A 245 -1.21 -11.65 -4.15
CA LEU A 245 -0.52 -12.93 -4.26
C LEU A 245 0.07 -13.30 -2.91
N ASP A 246 -0.17 -14.53 -2.46
CA ASP A 246 0.49 -15.10 -1.31
C ASP A 246 1.71 -15.90 -1.73
N LEU A 247 2.66 -16.04 -0.81
CA LEU A 247 3.85 -16.84 -0.99
C LEU A 247 3.90 -17.87 0.12
N GLN A 248 3.92 -19.14 -0.25
CA GLN A 248 4.11 -20.25 0.69
C GLN A 248 5.27 -21.09 0.19
N SER A 249 6.31 -21.24 1.01
CA SER A 249 7.51 -22.01 0.66
C SER A 249 8.16 -21.56 -0.67
N GLY A 250 8.11 -20.26 -0.98
CA GLY A 250 8.64 -19.68 -2.22
C GLY A 250 7.74 -19.86 -3.46
N GLU A 251 6.62 -20.57 -3.33
CA GLU A 251 5.64 -20.71 -4.40
C GLU A 251 4.58 -19.61 -4.32
N VAL A 252 4.26 -19.02 -5.47
CA VAL A 252 3.22 -18.00 -5.57
C VAL A 252 1.85 -18.67 -5.64
N ILE A 253 1.03 -18.43 -4.61
CA ILE A 253 -0.33 -18.93 -4.51
C ILE A 253 -1.30 -17.76 -4.68
N ALA A 254 -2.27 -17.95 -5.55
CA ALA A 254 -3.36 -17.01 -5.70
C ALA A 254 -4.31 -17.13 -4.52
N LEU A 255 -4.49 -16.06 -3.75
CA LEU A 255 -5.60 -15.96 -2.83
C LEU A 255 -6.69 -15.07 -3.40
N PRO A 256 -7.96 -15.49 -3.36
CA PRO A 256 -9.05 -14.60 -3.73
C PRO A 256 -9.03 -13.38 -2.81
N ILE A 257 -9.26 -12.19 -3.38
CA ILE A 257 -9.45 -11.00 -2.55
C ILE A 257 -10.68 -11.24 -1.65
N PRO A 258 -10.64 -10.89 -0.34
CA PRO A 258 -11.74 -11.13 0.57
C PRO A 258 -13.08 -10.73 -0.05
N GLY A 259 -14.02 -11.68 -0.08
CA GLY A 259 -15.35 -11.47 -0.64
C GLY A 259 -15.60 -12.01 -2.04
N GLU A 260 -14.57 -12.25 -2.86
CA GLU A 260 -14.75 -12.78 -4.21
C GLU A 260 -15.16 -14.26 -4.18
N LYS A 261 -16.18 -14.62 -4.98
CA LYS A 261 -16.47 -16.03 -5.29
C LYS A 261 -15.58 -16.44 -6.43
N ALA A 262 -14.87 -17.55 -6.28
CA ALA A 262 -13.88 -17.97 -7.25
C ALA A 262 -14.46 -18.08 -8.67
N GLY A 263 -14.00 -17.22 -9.60
CA GLY A 263 -14.19 -17.40 -11.04
C GLY A 263 -13.22 -18.47 -11.59
N PRO A 264 -13.46 -19.02 -12.79
CA PRO A 264 -12.59 -20.06 -13.36
C PRO A 264 -11.16 -19.54 -13.69
N ASN A 265 -10.97 -18.23 -13.83
CA ASN A 265 -9.71 -17.62 -14.25
C ASN A 265 -9.05 -16.83 -13.11
N LEU A 266 -7.72 -16.94 -13.02
CA LEU A 266 -6.90 -16.32 -11.97
C LEU A 266 -7.10 -14.80 -11.83
N SER A 267 -7.22 -14.07 -12.93
CA SER A 267 -7.46 -12.61 -12.92
C SER A 267 -8.77 -12.25 -12.22
N GLN A 268 -9.83 -13.04 -12.37
CA GLN A 268 -11.11 -12.82 -11.70
C GLN A 268 -11.06 -13.09 -10.20
N LEU A 269 -10.05 -13.81 -9.71
CA LEU A 269 -9.84 -14.11 -8.30
C LEU A 269 -9.09 -13.01 -7.58
N VAL A 270 -8.07 -12.48 -8.27
CA VAL A 270 -7.05 -11.66 -7.65
C VAL A 270 -7.07 -10.22 -8.10
N VAL A 271 -7.94 -9.81 -9.04
CA VAL A 271 -8.04 -8.44 -9.56
C VAL A 271 -9.32 -7.76 -9.10
N GLN A 272 -9.20 -6.62 -8.42
CA GLN A 272 -10.31 -5.65 -8.25
C GLN A 272 -10.09 -4.43 -9.11
N ARG A 273 -11.19 -3.78 -9.52
CA ARG A 273 -11.16 -2.65 -10.46
C ARG A 273 -11.99 -1.48 -9.96
N ILE A 274 -11.41 -0.30 -10.05
CA ILE A 274 -12.08 0.99 -9.78
C ILE A 274 -12.02 1.83 -11.05
N ASP A 275 -13.15 2.46 -11.38
CA ASP A 275 -13.24 3.53 -12.36
C ASP A 275 -12.93 4.89 -11.72
N GLY A 276 -11.99 5.64 -12.31
CA GLY A 276 -11.50 6.92 -11.86
C GLY A 276 -12.33 8.11 -12.31
N THR A 277 -13.49 7.88 -12.93
CA THR A 277 -14.51 8.93 -13.02
C THR A 277 -14.87 9.43 -11.62
N ARG A 278 -15.26 10.72 -11.49
CA ARG A 278 -15.68 11.31 -10.20
C ARG A 278 -16.80 10.51 -9.49
N SER A 279 -17.49 9.64 -10.23
CA SER A 279 -18.56 8.76 -9.76
C SER A 279 -18.04 7.47 -9.09
N GLY A 280 -16.74 7.13 -9.23
CA GLY A 280 -16.06 6.10 -8.46
C GLY A 280 -16.74 4.72 -8.51
N GLY A 281 -17.11 4.24 -9.70
CA GLY A 281 -17.78 2.94 -9.83
C GLY A 281 -16.81 1.76 -9.62
N LEU A 282 -17.26 0.71 -8.94
CA LEU A 282 -16.59 -0.60 -9.06
C LEU A 282 -16.87 -1.17 -10.44
N LEU A 283 -15.82 -1.57 -11.13
CA LEU A 283 -15.96 -2.38 -12.33
C LEU A 283 -15.97 -3.87 -11.93
N SER A 284 -16.66 -4.71 -12.70
CA SER A 284 -16.60 -6.16 -12.47
C SER A 284 -15.18 -6.68 -12.71
N PRO A 285 -14.68 -7.68 -11.95
CA PRO A 285 -15.34 -8.31 -10.80
C PRO A 285 -15.39 -7.36 -9.59
N SER A 286 -16.56 -7.31 -8.95
CA SER A 286 -16.89 -6.36 -7.89
C SER A 286 -16.65 -7.01 -6.52
N PRO A 287 -15.92 -6.36 -5.57
CA PRO A 287 -15.72 -6.87 -4.22
C PRO A 287 -17.03 -7.25 -3.55
N LEU A 288 -17.28 -8.56 -3.42
CA LEU A 288 -18.46 -9.09 -2.74
C LEU A 288 -18.28 -9.29 -1.22
N GLY A 289 -17.21 -8.79 -0.61
CA GLY A 289 -16.96 -8.91 0.83
C GLY A 289 -16.12 -7.75 1.34
N VAL A 290 -16.58 -6.95 2.30
CA VAL A 290 -17.44 -7.27 3.45
C VAL A 290 -18.79 -6.55 3.37
N LYS A 291 -19.88 -7.32 3.30
CA LYS A 291 -21.23 -6.85 2.94
C LYS A 291 -21.84 -5.72 3.78
N LYS A 292 -21.29 -5.36 4.93
CA LYS A 292 -21.93 -4.33 5.78
C LYS A 292 -21.32 -2.94 5.57
N ASP A 293 -20.00 -2.89 5.41
CA ASP A 293 -19.26 -1.62 5.36
C ASP A 293 -18.66 -1.35 3.98
N ASN A 294 -18.93 -2.20 2.98
CA ASN A 294 -18.50 -1.96 1.61
C ASN A 294 -19.08 -0.63 1.08
N LEU A 295 -18.22 0.18 0.46
CA LEU A 295 -18.56 1.55 0.01
C LEU A 295 -19.55 1.59 -1.15
N TYR A 296 -19.72 0.48 -1.85
CA TYR A 296 -20.40 0.41 -3.13
C TYR A 296 -21.75 -0.31 -3.06
N LEU A 297 -22.20 -0.63 -1.83
CA LEU A 297 -23.54 -1.18 -1.59
C LEU A 297 -24.63 -0.11 -1.53
N SER A 298 -24.24 1.16 -1.46
CA SER A 298 -25.16 2.29 -1.38
C SER A 298 -24.54 3.52 -2.00
N ASP A 299 -25.33 4.23 -2.80
CA ASP A 299 -24.95 5.53 -3.35
C ASP A 299 -25.29 6.70 -2.41
N GLU A 300 -25.92 6.43 -1.27
CA GLU A 300 -26.30 7.45 -0.29
C GLU A 300 -25.03 8.06 0.35
N PRO A 301 -24.77 9.37 0.21
CA PRO A 301 -23.56 10.01 0.74
C PRO A 301 -23.33 9.75 2.23
N GLN A 302 -24.40 9.73 3.02
CA GLN A 302 -24.40 9.46 4.46
C GLN A 302 -23.85 8.07 4.77
N VAL A 303 -24.23 7.07 3.97
CA VAL A 303 -23.82 5.67 4.16
C VAL A 303 -22.37 5.52 3.75
N LYS A 304 -21.98 6.05 2.58
CA LYS A 304 -20.59 6.06 2.11
C LYS A 304 -19.64 6.74 3.09
N PHE A 305 -20.03 7.91 3.61
CA PHE A 305 -19.26 8.65 4.61
C PHE A 305 -19.07 7.83 5.90
N ALA A 306 -20.15 7.22 6.41
CA ALA A 306 -20.07 6.38 7.60
C ALA A 306 -19.20 5.13 7.39
N ASN A 307 -19.39 4.44 6.26
CA ASN A 307 -18.65 3.25 5.90
C ASN A 307 -17.15 3.53 5.69
N ALA A 308 -16.80 4.65 5.05
CA ALA A 308 -15.42 5.05 4.88
C ALA A 308 -14.70 5.26 6.22
N HIS A 309 -15.36 5.90 7.18
CA HIS A 309 -14.82 6.03 8.54
C HIS A 309 -14.63 4.68 9.25
N ARG A 310 -15.52 3.70 9.03
CA ARG A 310 -15.34 2.34 9.56
C ARG A 310 -14.18 1.62 8.90
N ILE A 311 -14.10 1.64 7.57
CA ILE A 311 -13.01 1.03 6.80
C ILE A 311 -11.65 1.56 7.25
N GLU A 312 -11.54 2.86 7.53
CA GLU A 312 -10.32 3.49 8.04
C GLU A 312 -10.05 3.20 9.53
N ASN A 313 -10.97 2.58 10.26
CA ASN A 313 -10.82 2.27 11.67
C ASN A 313 -10.09 0.91 11.86
N PRO A 314 -8.83 0.91 12.34
CA PRO A 314 -8.05 -0.31 12.54
C PRO A 314 -8.60 -1.26 13.62
N SER A 315 -9.48 -0.77 14.51
CA SER A 315 -10.17 -1.61 15.50
C SER A 315 -11.33 -2.40 14.90
N LEU A 316 -11.84 -1.99 13.74
CA LEU A 316 -12.93 -2.66 13.04
C LEU A 316 -12.43 -3.50 11.87
N HIS A 317 -11.46 -2.98 11.12
CA HIS A 317 -10.98 -3.60 9.90
C HIS A 317 -9.46 -3.60 9.78
N ASN A 318 -8.92 -4.57 9.03
CA ASN A 318 -7.51 -4.68 8.65
C ASN A 318 -7.37 -5.06 7.16
N ALA A 319 -6.13 -5.23 6.69
CA ALA A 319 -5.84 -5.57 5.29
C ALA A 319 -6.36 -6.97 4.86
N ASP A 320 -6.74 -7.83 5.79
CA ASP A 320 -7.36 -9.13 5.52
C ASP A 320 -8.89 -9.09 5.59
N SER A 321 -9.48 -8.06 6.20
CA SER A 321 -10.93 -7.92 6.34
C SER A 321 -11.55 -6.86 5.43
N ASN A 322 -10.74 -6.02 4.78
CA ASN A 322 -11.22 -5.05 3.79
C ASN A 322 -10.85 -5.49 2.38
N ASP A 323 -11.72 -5.19 1.42
CA ASP A 323 -11.35 -5.24 0.01
C ASP A 323 -10.42 -4.07 -0.35
N CYS A 324 -9.55 -4.30 -1.35
CA CYS A 324 -8.55 -3.33 -1.77
C CYS A 324 -9.22 -2.05 -2.25
N ALA A 325 -10.27 -2.18 -3.06
CA ALA A 325 -10.96 -1.03 -3.63
C ALA A 325 -11.52 -0.10 -2.55
N SER A 326 -12.33 -0.63 -1.63
CA SER A 326 -12.93 0.15 -0.54
C SER A 326 -11.88 0.77 0.37
N CYS A 327 -10.78 0.06 0.66
CA CYS A 327 -9.68 0.59 1.46
C CYS A 327 -9.02 1.80 0.80
N HIS A 328 -8.73 1.69 -0.50
CA HIS A 328 -8.04 2.72 -1.26
C HIS A 328 -8.93 3.92 -1.64
N THR A 329 -10.26 3.75 -1.72
CA THR A 329 -11.21 4.85 -2.02
C THR A 329 -11.89 5.45 -0.80
N ALA A 330 -11.75 4.90 0.41
CA ALA A 330 -12.42 5.43 1.60
C ALA A 330 -12.21 6.94 1.80
N MET A 331 -10.98 7.43 1.63
CA MET A 331 -10.69 8.86 1.73
C MET A 331 -11.39 9.67 0.63
N LEU A 332 -11.41 9.16 -0.60
CA LEU A 332 -12.09 9.78 -1.73
C LEU A 332 -13.60 9.88 -1.48
N GLU A 333 -14.22 8.78 -1.06
CA GLU A 333 -15.66 8.72 -0.81
C GLU A 333 -16.08 9.63 0.35
N LYS A 334 -15.23 9.86 1.36
CA LYS A 334 -15.53 10.87 2.39
C LYS A 334 -15.61 12.27 1.83
N VAL A 335 -14.68 12.66 0.95
CA VAL A 335 -14.69 14.00 0.36
C VAL A 335 -15.88 14.14 -0.58
N ASN A 336 -16.11 13.16 -1.45
CA ASN A 336 -17.29 13.13 -2.34
C ASN A 336 -18.59 13.26 -1.54
N ALA A 337 -18.70 12.54 -0.42
CA ALA A 337 -19.88 12.61 0.42
C ALA A 337 -20.04 13.97 1.12
N LEU A 338 -18.95 14.61 1.55
CA LEU A 338 -18.98 15.96 2.13
C LEU A 338 -19.30 17.04 1.10
N GLU A 339 -18.81 16.91 -0.14
CA GLU A 339 -19.19 17.79 -1.24
C GLU A 339 -20.69 17.68 -1.55
N ALA A 340 -21.22 16.45 -1.60
CA ALA A 340 -22.64 16.19 -1.82
C ALA A 340 -23.50 16.63 -0.62
N LYS A 341 -22.99 16.49 0.61
CA LYS A 341 -23.69 16.84 1.85
C LYS A 341 -22.72 17.45 2.89
N PRO A 342 -22.54 18.79 2.90
CA PRO A 342 -21.53 19.44 3.74
C PRO A 342 -21.71 19.29 5.27
N ASN A 343 -22.93 18.98 5.72
CA ASN A 343 -23.27 18.89 7.16
C ASN A 343 -23.31 17.44 7.67
N LEU A 344 -22.55 16.54 7.06
CA LEU A 344 -22.40 15.18 7.57
C LEU A 344 -21.68 15.19 8.92
N VAL A 345 -22.20 14.41 9.87
CA VAL A 345 -21.61 14.27 11.20
C VAL A 345 -20.69 13.07 11.19
N VAL A 346 -19.45 13.25 11.66
CA VAL A 346 -18.49 12.15 11.85
C VAL A 346 -19.15 11.07 12.72
N PRO A 347 -19.20 9.82 12.26
CA PRO A 347 -19.91 8.77 12.98
C PRO A 347 -19.16 8.42 14.28
N LYS A 348 -19.89 7.95 15.28
CA LYS A 348 -19.34 7.65 16.62
C LYS A 348 -18.28 6.53 16.63
N ASP A 349 -18.30 5.69 15.60
CA ASP A 349 -17.38 4.57 15.39
C ASP A 349 -16.18 4.94 14.49
N ALA A 350 -16.03 6.22 14.11
CA ALA A 350 -14.78 6.72 13.54
C ALA A 350 -13.63 6.51 14.54
N PHE A 351 -12.44 6.14 14.04
CA PHE A 351 -11.28 5.98 14.89
C PHE A 351 -10.89 7.31 15.56
N GLN A 352 -10.53 7.23 16.83
CA GLN A 352 -10.10 8.38 17.64
C GLN A 352 -8.90 7.97 18.49
N SER A 353 -7.99 8.91 18.72
CA SER A 353 -6.90 8.77 19.67
C SER A 353 -6.76 10.09 20.43
N SER A 354 -6.69 10.02 21.77
CA SER A 354 -6.37 11.17 22.61
C SER A 354 -4.86 11.41 22.74
N LYS A 355 -4.05 10.44 22.29
CA LYS A 355 -2.60 10.43 22.49
C LYS A 355 -1.83 10.89 21.26
N TRP A 356 -2.27 10.46 20.07
CA TRP A 356 -1.58 10.73 18.82
C TRP A 356 -2.30 11.80 17.99
N ASN A 357 -1.53 12.59 17.25
CA ASN A 357 -2.08 13.56 16.32
C ASN A 357 -2.54 12.86 15.02
N LEU A 358 -3.86 12.77 14.84
CA LEU A 358 -4.49 12.11 13.68
C LEU A 358 -4.74 13.06 12.49
N GLU A 359 -4.17 14.27 12.50
CA GLU A 359 -4.34 15.26 11.43
C GLU A 359 -3.80 14.77 10.08
N VAL A 360 -4.57 15.01 9.02
CA VAL A 360 -4.20 14.73 7.63
C VAL A 360 -3.52 15.96 7.02
N LYS A 361 -2.19 16.03 7.10
CA LYS A 361 -1.41 17.17 6.54
C LYS A 361 -1.31 17.15 5.00
N TYR A 362 -1.50 15.98 4.38
CA TYR A 362 -1.23 15.75 2.96
C TYR A 362 -2.47 15.26 2.21
N MET A 363 -3.53 16.06 2.24
CA MET A 363 -4.66 15.87 1.33
C MET A 363 -4.28 16.36 -0.07
N PRO A 364 -4.45 15.53 -1.12
CA PRO A 364 -4.26 15.99 -2.47
C PRO A 364 -5.41 16.90 -2.88
N ASP A 365 -5.03 17.89 -3.66
CA ASP A 365 -5.91 18.73 -4.50
C ASP A 365 -6.56 17.93 -5.64
N VAL A 366 -5.97 16.80 -6.02
CA VAL A 366 -6.44 15.93 -7.10
C VAL A 366 -6.83 14.56 -6.54
N MET A 367 -8.10 14.21 -6.75
CA MET A 367 -8.74 13.02 -6.21
C MET A 367 -8.57 11.75 -7.04
N GLN A 368 -7.67 11.78 -8.01
CA GLN A 368 -7.46 10.68 -8.95
C GLN A 368 -6.57 9.58 -8.39
N SER A 369 -5.85 9.79 -7.29
CA SER A 369 -4.91 8.79 -6.80
C SER A 369 -5.48 7.90 -5.69
N LEU A 370 -5.28 6.60 -5.87
CA LEU A 370 -5.61 5.56 -4.89
C LEU A 370 -4.48 5.31 -3.88
N GLN A 371 -3.40 6.08 -3.93
CA GLN A 371 -2.26 5.95 -3.03
C GLN A 371 -2.69 6.22 -1.56
N ILE A 372 -2.23 5.38 -0.63
CA ILE A 372 -2.55 5.48 0.81
C ILE A 372 -1.37 6.06 1.61
N PHE A 373 -0.16 5.54 1.42
CA PHE A 373 1.05 5.97 2.14
C PHE A 373 2.25 5.96 1.20
N SER A 374 2.22 6.86 0.22
CA SER A 374 3.22 6.93 -0.85
C SER A 374 3.18 8.30 -1.54
N TYR A 375 3.45 8.36 -2.84
CA TYR A 375 3.44 9.56 -3.64
C TYR A 375 2.45 9.47 -4.79
N PHE A 376 2.02 10.63 -5.29
CA PHE A 376 1.27 10.76 -6.54
C PHE A 376 2.04 11.68 -7.51
N PRO A 377 2.03 11.43 -8.83
CA PRO A 377 2.69 12.31 -9.80
C PRO A 377 2.43 13.83 -9.59
N PRO A 378 3.46 14.66 -9.81
CA PRO A 378 4.82 14.27 -10.17
C PRO A 378 5.69 13.78 -9.01
N ASN A 379 5.40 14.13 -7.74
CA ASN A 379 6.10 13.70 -6.50
C ASN A 379 5.36 14.28 -5.26
N ARG A 380 4.03 14.28 -5.28
CA ARG A 380 3.19 14.81 -4.19
C ARG A 380 3.00 13.74 -3.12
N VAL A 381 3.30 14.08 -1.87
CA VAL A 381 3.07 13.21 -0.72
C VAL A 381 1.59 12.89 -0.59
N ARG A 382 1.26 11.63 -0.35
CA ARG A 382 -0.10 11.16 -0.09
C ARG A 382 -0.09 10.27 1.16
N ILE A 383 -0.74 10.78 2.21
CA ILE A 383 -0.91 10.08 3.49
C ILE A 383 -2.39 10.10 3.83
N ALA A 384 -3.05 8.95 3.63
CA ALA A 384 -4.48 8.78 3.90
C ALA A 384 -4.74 8.48 5.39
N PRO A 385 -5.93 8.82 5.91
CA PRO A 385 -6.30 8.59 7.31
C PRO A 385 -6.12 7.14 7.77
N ARG A 386 -6.34 6.16 6.89
CA ARG A 386 -6.08 4.74 7.21
C ARG A 386 -4.66 4.51 7.72
N ALA A 387 -3.65 5.02 7.02
CA ALA A 387 -2.25 4.86 7.44
C ALA A 387 -1.97 5.55 8.76
N ILE A 388 -2.55 6.74 8.98
CA ILE A 388 -2.40 7.50 10.23
C ILE A 388 -3.00 6.72 11.42
N ASN A 389 -4.23 6.23 11.26
CA ASN A 389 -4.95 5.49 12.28
C ASN A 389 -4.24 4.18 12.64
N GLU A 390 -3.80 3.42 11.63
CA GLU A 390 -3.03 2.19 11.86
C GLU A 390 -1.71 2.49 12.58
N SER A 391 -1.00 3.54 12.18
CA SER A 391 0.26 3.95 12.84
C SER A 391 0.04 4.28 14.31
N ALA A 392 -1.10 4.88 14.67
CA ALA A 392 -1.44 5.18 16.06
C ALA A 392 -1.62 3.91 16.90
N VAL A 393 -2.37 2.93 16.38
CA VAL A 393 -2.55 1.62 17.06
C VAL A 393 -1.22 0.87 17.19
N VAL A 394 -0.41 0.89 16.14
CA VAL A 394 0.92 0.27 16.14
C VAL A 394 1.84 0.92 17.17
N ALA A 395 1.91 2.25 17.19
CA ALA A 395 2.74 2.98 18.14
C ALA A 395 2.30 2.69 19.58
N ASP A 396 1.00 2.66 19.87
CA ASP A 396 0.50 2.27 21.20
C ASP A 396 0.87 0.85 21.58
N PHE A 397 0.73 -0.09 20.64
CA PHE A 397 1.09 -1.48 20.87
C PHE A 397 2.59 -1.62 21.18
N ILE A 398 3.46 -1.04 20.33
CA ILE A 398 4.91 -1.12 20.49
C ILE A 398 5.34 -0.52 21.83
N ASN A 399 4.84 0.67 22.18
CA ASN A 399 5.24 1.33 23.42
C ASN A 399 4.74 0.63 24.68
N SER A 400 3.66 -0.16 24.57
CA SER A 400 3.10 -0.92 25.71
C SER A 400 3.75 -2.28 25.90
N HIS A 401 4.13 -2.96 24.81
CA HIS A 401 4.52 -4.38 24.84
C HIS A 401 5.99 -4.67 24.56
N TYR A 402 6.72 -3.75 23.92
CA TYR A 402 8.17 -3.81 23.68
C TYR A 402 8.85 -2.66 24.39
#